data_AF-A0A8T2W9U8-F1
#
_entry.id   AF-A0A8T2W9U8-F1
#
_cell.length_a   1.000
_cell.length_b   1.000
_cell.length_c   1.000
_cell.angle_alpha   90.00
_cell.angle_beta   90.00
_cell.angle_gamma   90.00
#
_symmetry.space_group_name_H-M   'P 1'
#
loop_
_entity.id
_entity.type
_entity.pdbx_description
1 polymer ?
#
loop_
_entity_poly.entity_id
_entity_poly.type
_entity_poly.pdbx_seq_one_letter_code
_entity_poly.pdbx_strand_id
1 'polypeptide(L)'
;MNLRSQISKPLEAPKSFDTDYTSHLTLQSQDGVNPSTPQNKQRGAKSADIRTPDLFLNVPDEVLVQIVTRLDSTSDLCSLALLNRRWQNLVEGCSDHWRSLFQQAYCIGVPASPAQHRAAELATSWKKLFRSRFLAQAEVMPWEKPSPFEIQAAIEQMYLSSCHTKIRKQDTTTTVDGTNPLLLSPVAPQQQQNQNHKEETCIIFLVDGSGSVTEEDFNSMTSFMLTAATLIKSTKQPHQHIHLGVIQFSNEVRVELPPTQISGVVLETGNGRGCEGKINFQNKGAEGEKAEEEEESPFFTAVESMVRINGGTNIAAAIQKAGQLFKNLSTSHSNEDPENSTRAPPRSTSELKKVIALLTDGRIDSFQSHEAKEITARLVDEQGNVALHAFGVGRGVDRVELLRIVGGACPAREDAANRYLPLMVLEDAPW
;
A
#
# COMPACT_ATOMS: atom_id res chain seq x y z
N MET A 1 22.07 34.99 1.55
CA MET A 1 22.52 34.61 0.19
C MET A 1 21.76 33.36 -0.22
N ASN A 2 21.04 33.46 -1.33
CA ASN A 2 19.98 32.56 -1.79
C ASN A 2 20.52 31.20 -2.26
N LEU A 3 20.00 30.10 -1.69
CA LEU A 3 20.22 28.71 -2.13
C LEU A 3 18.96 28.11 -2.79
N ARG A 4 18.01 28.97 -3.22
CA ARG A 4 16.72 28.58 -3.81
C ARG A 4 16.66 28.64 -5.33
N SER A 5 17.76 28.90 -6.04
CA SER A 5 17.75 29.12 -7.51
C SER A 5 18.40 28.02 -8.36
N GLN A 6 18.64 26.81 -7.83
CA GLN A 6 19.24 25.71 -8.62
C GLN A 6 18.36 24.47 -8.78
N ILE A 7 17.12 24.48 -8.31
CA ILE A 7 16.15 23.39 -8.57
C ILE A 7 14.99 23.98 -9.35
N SER A 8 15.25 24.32 -10.60
CA SER A 8 14.22 24.63 -11.60
C SER A 8 14.79 24.33 -12.98
N LYS A 9 14.87 23.05 -13.28
CA LYS A 9 14.69 22.56 -14.64
C LYS A 9 13.71 21.39 -14.57
N PRO A 10 12.55 21.45 -15.25
CA PRO A 10 11.72 20.27 -15.41
C PRO A 10 12.54 19.21 -16.17
N LEU A 11 12.48 17.95 -15.73
CA LEU A 11 12.94 16.83 -16.55
C LEU A 11 12.14 16.88 -17.86
N GLU A 12 12.80 17.17 -18.98
CA GLU A 12 12.20 16.99 -20.30
C GLU A 12 11.77 15.52 -20.44
N ALA A 13 10.50 15.31 -20.78
CA ALA A 13 9.99 13.99 -21.11
C ALA A 13 10.82 13.40 -22.27
N PRO A 14 11.34 12.17 -22.17
CA PRO A 14 11.97 11.52 -23.30
C PRO A 14 10.93 11.33 -24.41
N LYS A 15 11.27 11.81 -25.60
CA LYS A 15 10.48 11.65 -26.83
C LYS A 15 10.23 10.16 -27.09
N SER A 16 8.96 9.82 -27.27
CA SER A 16 8.40 8.60 -27.91
C SER A 16 9.34 7.40 -27.99
N PHE A 17 9.16 6.44 -27.07
CA PHE A 17 9.64 5.07 -27.29
C PHE A 17 8.66 4.38 -28.26
N ASP A 18 9.09 4.20 -29.51
CA ASP A 18 8.44 3.32 -30.47
C ASP A 18 8.43 1.89 -29.94
N THR A 19 7.23 1.37 -29.75
CA THR A 19 6.94 -0.05 -29.58
C THR A 19 6.96 -0.70 -30.95
N ASP A 20 7.92 -1.58 -31.22
CA ASP A 20 7.76 -2.80 -32.02
C ASP A 20 9.13 -3.36 -32.39
N TYR A 21 9.60 -4.40 -31.69
CA TYR A 21 10.61 -5.30 -32.26
C TYR A 21 10.61 -6.65 -31.53
N THR A 22 9.67 -7.52 -31.91
CA THR A 22 9.89 -8.98 -31.93
C THR A 22 8.84 -9.64 -32.81
N SER A 23 9.21 -10.04 -34.03
CA SER A 23 8.76 -11.31 -34.61
C SER A 23 9.35 -11.60 -36.01
N HIS A 24 10.00 -12.76 -36.09
CA HIS A 24 10.05 -13.70 -37.22
C HIS A 24 10.93 -13.38 -38.45
N LEU A 25 12.17 -13.89 -38.38
CA LEU A 25 12.92 -14.45 -39.51
C LEU A 25 12.20 -15.70 -40.06
N THR A 26 11.80 -15.65 -41.33
CA THR A 26 11.42 -16.83 -42.12
C THR A 26 12.32 -16.89 -43.36
N LEU A 27 13.03 -18.00 -43.48
CA LEU A 27 13.80 -18.43 -44.66
C LEU A 27 12.87 -18.69 -45.84
N GLN A 28 13.08 -18.04 -46.99
CA GLN A 28 12.72 -18.61 -48.29
C GLN A 28 13.77 -18.25 -49.36
N SER A 29 14.26 -19.31 -49.99
CA SER A 29 15.10 -19.36 -51.19
C SER A 29 14.33 -18.91 -52.44
N GLN A 30 14.99 -18.25 -53.39
CA GLN A 30 14.71 -18.44 -54.82
C GLN A 30 15.88 -17.98 -55.70
N ASP A 31 16.16 -18.81 -56.70
CA ASP A 31 17.19 -18.70 -57.74
C ASP A 31 16.88 -17.64 -58.80
N GLY A 32 17.94 -17.11 -59.44
CA GLY A 32 17.95 -16.99 -60.90
C GLY A 32 18.27 -15.63 -61.55
N VAL A 33 19.46 -15.58 -62.15
CA VAL A 33 19.80 -14.97 -63.46
C VAL A 33 20.37 -13.52 -63.51
N ASN A 34 21.67 -13.48 -63.84
CA ASN A 34 22.55 -12.38 -64.31
C ASN A 34 22.28 -12.00 -65.80
N PRO A 35 22.93 -11.01 -66.49
CA PRO A 35 24.29 -10.43 -66.33
C PRO A 35 24.35 -8.87 -66.51
N SER A 36 25.43 -8.07 -66.42
CA SER A 36 26.80 -8.19 -66.98
C SER A 36 27.74 -7.02 -66.52
N THR A 37 28.99 -7.35 -66.13
CA THR A 37 30.32 -6.65 -66.38
C THR A 37 30.67 -5.24 -65.84
N PRO A 38 31.96 -4.88 -65.63
CA PRO A 38 33.07 -5.62 -64.98
C PRO A 38 34.02 -4.76 -64.06
N GLN A 39 34.82 -5.49 -63.26
CA GLN A 39 36.19 -5.17 -62.75
C GLN A 39 36.43 -3.96 -61.83
N ASN A 40 36.82 -4.23 -60.57
CA ASN A 40 38.23 -4.08 -60.16
C ASN A 40 38.57 -4.89 -58.88
N LYS A 41 39.66 -5.65 -58.93
CA LYS A 41 40.24 -6.39 -57.80
C LYS A 41 41.11 -5.43 -57.00
N GLN A 42 40.83 -5.23 -55.71
CA GLN A 42 41.87 -4.87 -54.75
C GLN A 42 41.86 -5.81 -53.55
N ARG A 43 43.09 -6.15 -53.18
CA ARG A 43 43.51 -7.25 -52.31
C ARG A 43 43.19 -6.92 -50.85
N GLY A 44 43.04 -7.98 -50.07
CA GLY A 44 42.62 -7.92 -48.68
C GLY A 44 43.57 -7.13 -47.78
N ALA A 45 42.96 -6.32 -46.93
CA ALA A 45 43.48 -6.04 -45.60
C ALA A 45 42.65 -6.89 -44.64
N LYS A 46 43.28 -7.89 -44.02
CA LYS A 46 42.70 -8.58 -42.86
C LYS A 46 42.44 -7.51 -41.81
N SER A 47 41.18 -7.18 -41.57
CA SER A 47 40.80 -6.36 -40.41
C SER A 47 41.31 -7.10 -39.19
N ALA A 48 42.30 -6.53 -38.53
CA ALA A 48 42.75 -7.02 -37.24
C ALA A 48 41.54 -6.95 -36.32
N ASP A 49 41.09 -8.12 -35.86
CA ASP A 49 40.15 -8.31 -34.77
C ASP A 49 40.76 -7.63 -33.53
N ILE A 50 40.55 -6.31 -33.40
CA ILE A 50 40.76 -5.61 -32.14
C ILE A 50 39.60 -6.09 -31.27
N ARG A 51 39.79 -7.27 -30.67
CA ARG A 51 39.06 -7.65 -29.47
C ARG A 51 39.42 -6.57 -28.46
N THR A 52 38.56 -5.56 -28.30
CA THR A 52 38.59 -4.75 -27.11
C THR A 52 38.55 -5.75 -25.95
N PRO A 53 39.60 -5.87 -25.12
CA PRO A 53 39.51 -6.70 -23.95
C PRO A 53 38.33 -6.15 -23.17
N ASP A 54 37.29 -6.95 -23.04
CA ASP A 54 36.08 -6.57 -22.33
C ASP A 54 36.50 -6.25 -20.90
N LEU A 55 36.71 -4.96 -20.64
CA LEU A 55 37.59 -4.44 -19.59
C LEU A 55 37.12 -4.88 -18.19
N PHE A 56 35.87 -5.33 -18.11
CA PHE A 56 35.17 -5.72 -16.91
C PHE A 56 34.99 -7.24 -16.75
N LEU A 57 35.30 -8.08 -17.74
CA LEU A 57 35.12 -9.54 -17.64
C LEU A 57 35.86 -10.14 -16.43
N ASN A 58 37.08 -9.66 -16.16
CA ASN A 58 37.95 -10.19 -15.10
C ASN A 58 37.84 -9.42 -13.77
N VAL A 59 37.05 -8.34 -13.72
CA VAL A 59 36.87 -7.56 -12.48
C VAL A 59 35.91 -8.33 -11.57
N PRO A 60 36.18 -8.54 -10.27
CA PRO A 60 35.27 -9.21 -9.35
C PRO A 60 33.94 -8.46 -9.15
N ASP A 61 32.85 -9.19 -8.87
CA ASP A 61 31.52 -8.61 -8.67
C ASP A 61 31.50 -7.58 -7.54
N GLU A 62 32.29 -7.77 -6.48
CA GLU A 62 32.38 -6.86 -5.34
C GLU A 62 32.84 -5.45 -5.78
N VAL A 63 33.76 -5.38 -6.75
CA VAL A 63 34.26 -4.11 -7.29
C VAL A 63 33.22 -3.49 -8.22
N LEU A 64 32.51 -4.30 -8.99
CA LEU A 64 31.44 -3.80 -9.88
C LEU A 64 30.25 -3.28 -9.08
N VAL A 65 29.89 -3.91 -7.95
CA VAL A 65 28.88 -3.41 -7.01
C VAL A 65 29.25 -2.00 -6.52
N GLN A 66 30.52 -1.73 -6.22
CA GLN A 66 30.96 -0.38 -5.82
C GLN A 66 30.73 0.67 -6.90
N ILE A 67 30.75 0.29 -8.18
CA ILE A 67 30.40 1.18 -9.29
C ILE A 67 28.89 1.43 -9.27
N VAL A 68 28.08 0.37 -9.17
CA VAL A 68 26.61 0.46 -9.11
C VAL A 68 26.15 1.36 -7.96
N THR A 69 26.69 1.16 -6.75
CA THR A 69 26.28 1.91 -5.55
C THR A 69 26.75 3.37 -5.53
N ARG A 70 27.59 3.79 -6.48
CA ARG A 70 28.03 5.19 -6.63
C ARG A 70 27.23 5.95 -7.68
N LEU A 71 26.36 5.27 -8.43
CA LEU A 71 25.52 5.90 -9.42
C LEU A 71 24.20 6.36 -8.78
N ASP A 72 24.04 7.68 -8.63
CA ASP A 72 22.82 8.28 -8.06
C ASP A 72 21.70 8.44 -9.12
N SER A 73 22.05 8.33 -10.40
CA SER A 73 21.11 8.42 -11.51
C SER A 73 20.47 7.06 -11.80
N THR A 74 19.15 6.98 -11.65
CA THR A 74 18.38 5.78 -12.04
C THR A 74 18.47 5.51 -13.54
N SER A 75 18.61 6.55 -14.37
CA SER A 75 18.84 6.43 -15.82
C SER A 75 20.18 5.74 -16.12
N ASP A 76 21.23 6.12 -15.40
CA ASP A 76 22.58 5.54 -15.60
C ASP A 76 22.60 4.08 -15.14
N LEU A 77 21.95 3.77 -14.01
CA LEU A 77 21.77 2.40 -13.53
C LEU A 77 21.02 1.52 -14.54
N CYS A 78 19.95 2.04 -15.13
CA CYS A 78 19.21 1.32 -16.17
C CYS A 78 20.06 1.13 -17.43
N SER A 79 20.81 2.15 -17.84
CA SER A 79 21.71 2.07 -19.00
C SER A 79 22.83 1.04 -18.79
N LEU A 80 23.40 0.99 -17.58
CA LEU A 80 24.41 0.00 -17.19
C LEU A 80 23.85 -1.42 -17.25
N ALA A 81 22.63 -1.63 -16.75
CA ALA A 81 21.95 -2.93 -16.78
C ALA A 81 21.71 -3.46 -18.21
N LEU A 82 21.63 -2.59 -19.21
CA LEU A 82 21.44 -2.97 -20.62
C LEU A 82 22.73 -3.47 -21.30
N LEU A 83 23.90 -3.27 -20.70
CA LEU A 83 25.17 -3.65 -21.33
C LEU A 83 25.33 -5.17 -21.45
N ASN A 84 25.03 -5.92 -20.39
CA ASN A 84 25.04 -7.38 -20.38
C ASN A 84 24.30 -7.94 -19.14
N ARG A 85 24.07 -9.26 -19.15
CA ARG A 85 23.36 -9.98 -18.07
C ARG A 85 24.07 -9.87 -16.70
N ARG A 86 25.40 -9.73 -16.68
CA ARG A 86 26.15 -9.57 -15.43
C ARG A 86 25.80 -8.24 -14.77
N TRP A 87 25.86 -7.14 -15.52
CA TRP A 87 25.43 -5.84 -15.04
C TRP A 87 23.95 -5.80 -14.66
N GLN A 88 23.10 -6.45 -15.45
CA GLN A 88 21.68 -6.58 -15.11
C GLN A 88 21.49 -7.20 -13.72
N ASN A 89 22.12 -8.35 -13.46
CA ASN A 89 22.03 -9.04 -12.18
C ASN A 89 22.59 -8.19 -11.03
N LEU A 90 23.71 -7.48 -11.23
CA LEU A 90 24.32 -6.63 -10.21
C LEU A 90 23.43 -5.42 -9.88
N VAL A 91 22.90 -4.73 -10.89
CA VAL A 91 21.99 -3.60 -10.70
C VAL A 91 20.70 -4.05 -10.02
N GLU A 92 20.16 -5.22 -10.36
CA GLU A 92 18.98 -5.79 -9.70
C GLU A 92 19.25 -6.26 -8.27
N GLY A 93 20.44 -6.80 -8.01
CA GLY A 93 20.85 -7.29 -6.68
C GLY A 93 21.15 -6.20 -5.65
N CYS A 94 21.41 -4.96 -6.08
CA CYS A 94 21.70 -3.82 -5.19
C CYS A 94 20.44 -3.24 -4.52
N SER A 95 19.71 -4.06 -3.77
CA SER A 95 18.43 -3.73 -3.13
C SER A 95 18.52 -2.50 -2.22
N ASP A 96 19.56 -2.40 -1.39
CA ASP A 96 19.77 -1.26 -0.47
C ASP A 96 20.00 0.06 -1.21
N HIS A 97 20.68 0.00 -2.37
CA HIS A 97 20.89 1.18 -3.21
C HIS A 97 19.58 1.68 -3.80
N TRP A 98 18.75 0.77 -4.34
CA TRP A 98 17.41 1.12 -4.81
C TRP A 98 16.51 1.65 -3.71
N ARG A 99 16.61 1.12 -2.48
CA ARG A 99 15.92 1.67 -1.31
C ARG A 99 16.38 3.10 -1.01
N SER A 100 17.68 3.35 -1.04
CA SER A 100 18.25 4.69 -0.81
C SER A 100 17.76 5.69 -1.86
N LEU A 101 17.76 5.31 -3.14
CA LEU A 101 17.24 6.12 -4.23
C LEU A 101 15.74 6.38 -4.08
N PHE A 102 14.97 5.37 -3.69
CA PHE A 102 13.54 5.52 -3.40
C PHE A 102 13.31 6.52 -2.26
N GLN A 103 14.07 6.42 -1.17
CA GLN A 103 13.98 7.33 -0.04
C GLN A 103 14.34 8.77 -0.44
N GLN A 104 15.40 8.94 -1.23
CA GLN A 104 15.81 10.24 -1.73
C GLN A 104 14.74 10.89 -2.63
N ALA A 105 14.05 10.09 -3.44
CA ALA A 105 13.03 10.57 -4.36
C ALA A 105 11.67 10.83 -3.69
N TYR A 106 11.27 10.02 -2.71
CA TYR A 106 9.89 9.98 -2.20
C TYR A 106 9.75 10.08 -0.67
N CYS A 107 10.85 10.05 0.09
CA CYS A 107 10.84 10.07 1.56
C CYS A 107 11.74 11.22 2.09
N ILE A 108 11.41 12.47 1.75
CA ILE A 108 12.27 13.63 2.02
C ILE A 108 12.56 13.75 3.53
N GLY A 109 13.82 13.48 3.91
CA GLY A 109 14.31 13.65 5.27
C GLY A 109 13.84 12.59 6.28
N VAL A 110 13.23 11.49 5.83
CA VAL A 110 12.74 10.40 6.70
C VAL A 110 13.05 9.02 6.10
N PRO A 111 13.28 7.99 6.94
CA PRO A 111 13.43 6.63 6.44
C PRO A 111 12.13 6.11 5.82
N ALA A 112 12.26 5.10 4.95
CA ALA A 112 11.09 4.44 4.36
C ALA A 112 10.21 3.80 5.45
N SER A 113 8.90 3.96 5.32
CA SER A 113 7.94 3.45 6.31
C SER A 113 7.80 1.92 6.25
N PRO A 114 7.26 1.26 7.30
CA PRO A 114 6.92 -0.16 7.25
C PRO A 114 6.02 -0.52 6.07
N ALA A 115 5.07 0.35 5.70
CA ALA A 115 4.23 0.18 4.51
C ALA A 115 5.06 0.17 3.22
N GLN A 116 6.07 1.04 3.10
CA GLN A 116 6.93 1.07 1.90
C GLN A 116 7.87 -0.13 1.83
N HIS A 117 8.36 -0.61 2.98
CA HIS A 117 9.07 -1.89 3.06
C HIS A 117 8.18 -3.04 2.58
N ARG A 118 6.94 -3.10 3.06
CA ARG A 118 5.96 -4.09 2.60
C ARG A 118 5.63 -3.94 1.12
N ALA A 119 5.52 -2.72 0.62
CA ALA A 119 5.31 -2.44 -0.80
C ALA A 119 6.47 -2.96 -1.67
N ALA A 120 7.71 -2.87 -1.18
CA ALA A 120 8.88 -3.40 -1.89
C ALA A 120 8.85 -4.93 -1.96
N GLU A 121 8.37 -5.61 -0.91
CA GLU A 121 8.14 -7.05 -0.91
C GLU A 121 7.04 -7.45 -1.91
N LEU A 122 5.91 -6.74 -1.90
CA LEU A 122 4.82 -6.96 -2.85
C LEU A 122 5.27 -6.74 -4.30
N ALA A 123 6.11 -5.72 -4.53
CA ALA A 123 6.75 -5.46 -5.81
C ALA A 123 7.89 -6.44 -6.12
N THR A 124 8.24 -7.36 -5.22
CA THR A 124 9.39 -8.30 -5.25
C THR A 124 10.79 -7.68 -5.15
N SER A 125 10.93 -6.35 -5.24
CA SER A 125 12.19 -5.62 -5.04
C SER A 125 11.97 -4.10 -4.94
N TRP A 126 12.92 -3.39 -4.33
CA TRP A 126 12.94 -1.91 -4.32
C TRP A 126 13.03 -1.30 -5.71
N LYS A 127 13.76 -1.92 -6.66
CA LYS A 127 13.84 -1.47 -8.06
C LYS A 127 12.46 -1.46 -8.73
N LYS A 128 11.70 -2.55 -8.55
CA LYS A 128 10.35 -2.67 -9.12
C LYS A 128 9.36 -1.73 -8.44
N LEU A 129 9.45 -1.55 -7.12
CA LEU A 129 8.67 -0.54 -6.40
C LEU A 129 8.98 0.87 -6.93
N PHE A 130 10.25 1.23 -7.06
CA PHE A 130 10.68 2.52 -7.60
C PHE A 130 10.10 2.75 -8.99
N ARG A 131 10.23 1.77 -9.90
CA ARG A 131 9.64 1.85 -11.24
C ARG A 131 8.13 2.05 -11.19
N SER A 132 7.43 1.29 -10.36
CA SER A 132 5.98 1.39 -10.23
C SER A 132 5.54 2.76 -9.71
N ARG A 133 6.22 3.29 -8.69
CA ARG A 133 5.97 4.64 -8.17
C ARG A 133 6.27 5.72 -9.19
N PHE A 134 7.38 5.60 -9.92
CA PHE A 134 7.76 6.53 -10.98
C PHE A 134 6.69 6.60 -12.09
N LEU A 135 6.19 5.45 -12.56
CA LEU A 135 5.16 5.40 -13.60
C LEU A 135 3.84 5.98 -13.09
N ALA A 136 3.40 5.61 -11.88
CA ALA A 136 2.18 6.16 -11.28
C ALA A 136 2.25 7.69 -11.13
N GLN A 137 3.41 8.21 -10.71
CA GLN A 137 3.66 9.64 -10.60
C GLN A 137 3.62 10.35 -11.96
N ALA A 138 4.24 9.76 -12.99
CA ALA A 138 4.31 10.34 -14.32
C ALA A 138 2.94 10.53 -14.99
N GLU A 139 1.97 9.66 -14.69
CA GLU A 139 0.59 9.74 -15.21
C GLU A 139 -0.15 10.98 -14.74
N VAL A 140 0.19 11.50 -13.55
CA VAL A 140 -0.61 12.51 -12.86
C VAL A 140 0.19 13.74 -12.45
N MET A 141 1.39 13.96 -13.01
CA MET A 141 2.18 15.17 -12.73
C MET A 141 1.32 16.45 -12.89
N PRO A 142 1.36 17.40 -11.94
CA PRO A 142 2.27 17.51 -10.79
C PRO A 142 1.80 16.84 -9.48
N TRP A 143 0.71 16.07 -9.49
CA TRP A 143 0.12 15.45 -8.30
C TRP A 143 0.95 14.27 -7.79
N GLU A 144 1.11 14.14 -6.48
CA GLU A 144 1.70 12.98 -5.83
C GLU A 144 0.73 11.79 -5.78
N LYS A 145 1.16 10.62 -6.28
CA LYS A 145 0.34 9.39 -6.30
C LYS A 145 1.11 8.12 -5.92
N PRO A 146 0.60 7.35 -4.95
CA PRO A 146 0.56 5.91 -4.85
C PRO A 146 1.20 5.08 -5.95
N SER A 147 2.27 4.32 -5.69
CA SER A 147 2.34 3.05 -6.44
C SER A 147 1.18 2.14 -5.99
N PRO A 148 0.63 1.29 -6.87
CA PRO A 148 -0.36 0.31 -6.46
C PRO A 148 0.12 -0.62 -5.33
N PHE A 149 1.42 -0.90 -5.26
CA PHE A 149 2.03 -1.67 -4.17
C PHE A 149 2.01 -0.94 -2.83
N GLU A 150 2.20 0.38 -2.82
CA GLU A 150 2.04 1.20 -1.60
C GLU A 150 0.59 1.27 -1.14
N ILE A 151 -0.35 1.39 -2.09
CA ILE A 151 -1.79 1.34 -1.79
C ILE A 151 -2.14 -0.01 -1.15
N GLN A 152 -1.72 -1.12 -1.78
CA GLN A 152 -1.96 -2.46 -1.24
C GLN A 152 -1.31 -2.64 0.14
N ALA A 153 -0.05 -2.23 0.32
CA ALA A 153 0.63 -2.32 1.61
C ALA A 153 -0.06 -1.50 2.71
N ALA A 154 -0.54 -0.30 2.40
CA ALA A 154 -1.27 0.53 3.34
C ALA A 154 -2.62 -0.09 3.75
N ILE A 155 -3.32 -0.73 2.80
CA ILE A 155 -4.57 -1.45 3.07
C ILE A 155 -4.29 -2.72 3.89
N GLU A 156 -3.26 -3.49 3.55
CA GLU A 156 -2.81 -4.64 4.36
C GLU A 156 -2.46 -4.19 5.78
N GLN A 157 -1.74 -3.07 5.94
CA GLN A 157 -1.42 -2.55 7.27
C GLN A 157 -2.68 -2.11 8.02
N MET A 158 -3.58 -1.36 7.38
CA MET A 158 -4.87 -0.94 7.98
C MET A 158 -5.70 -2.14 8.43
N TYR A 159 -5.72 -3.19 7.62
CA TYR A 159 -6.45 -4.42 7.88
C TYR A 159 -5.80 -5.27 9.00
N LEU A 160 -4.47 -5.39 9.01
CA LEU A 160 -3.72 -6.26 9.92
C LEU A 160 -3.35 -5.61 11.26
N SER A 161 -3.45 -4.28 11.35
CA SER A 161 -3.15 -3.52 12.57
C SER A 161 -4.12 -3.89 13.70
N SER A 162 -3.82 -4.98 14.40
CA SER A 162 -4.38 -5.26 15.72
C SER A 162 -3.68 -4.35 16.71
N CYS A 163 -4.43 -3.60 17.53
CA CYS A 163 -3.79 -2.89 18.62
C CYS A 163 -3.16 -3.94 19.57
N HIS A 164 -1.90 -3.76 19.95
CA HIS A 164 -1.29 -4.62 20.96
C HIS A 164 -1.97 -4.36 22.31
N THR A 165 -2.50 -5.43 22.90
CA THR A 165 -2.86 -5.52 24.31
C THR A 165 -1.68 -5.10 25.19
N LYS A 166 -1.99 -4.41 26.30
CA LYS A 166 -1.04 -3.91 27.30
C LYS A 166 0.06 -4.94 27.58
N ILE A 167 1.31 -4.60 27.27
CA ILE A 167 2.48 -5.31 27.82
C ILE A 167 2.43 -5.13 29.34
N ARG A 168 1.93 -6.15 30.04
CA ARG A 168 2.19 -6.33 31.47
C ARG A 168 3.69 -6.57 31.57
N LYS A 169 4.45 -5.53 31.95
CA LYS A 169 5.84 -5.70 32.40
C LYS A 169 5.83 -6.77 33.50
N GLN A 170 6.24 -7.99 33.15
CA GLN A 170 6.81 -8.88 34.14
C GLN A 170 8.24 -8.42 34.30
N ASP A 171 8.46 -7.56 35.30
CA ASP A 171 9.80 -7.27 35.78
C ASP A 171 10.43 -8.61 36.20
N THR A 172 11.33 -9.12 35.38
CA THR A 172 12.26 -10.18 35.75
C THR A 172 13.63 -9.52 35.87
N THR A 173 13.83 -8.84 36.99
CA THR A 173 15.17 -8.56 37.51
C THR A 173 15.76 -9.86 38.03
N THR A 174 16.32 -10.67 37.14
CA THR A 174 17.12 -11.84 37.53
C THR A 174 18.49 -11.35 37.97
N THR A 175 18.65 -11.19 39.27
CA THR A 175 19.96 -11.20 39.93
C THR A 175 20.55 -12.60 39.78
N VAL A 176 21.80 -12.64 39.34
CA VAL A 176 22.57 -13.88 39.19
C VAL A 176 23.09 -14.24 40.56
N ASP A 177 22.61 -15.33 41.15
CA ASP A 177 23.34 -16.01 42.22
C ASP A 177 23.17 -17.53 42.08
N GLY A 178 24.31 -18.20 42.22
CA GLY A 178 24.49 -19.60 41.83
C GLY A 178 23.99 -20.62 42.85
N THR A 179 24.20 -21.88 42.44
CA THR A 179 24.03 -23.15 43.18
C THR A 179 22.62 -23.74 43.20
N ASN A 180 22.37 -24.69 42.27
CA ASN A 180 22.14 -26.12 42.58
C ASN A 180 21.73 -26.88 41.30
N PRO A 181 22.48 -27.92 40.87
CA PRO A 181 21.98 -28.87 39.89
C PRO A 181 21.21 -29.98 40.63
N LEU A 182 20.25 -30.60 39.93
CA LEU A 182 19.41 -31.76 40.32
C LEU A 182 17.94 -31.42 40.64
N LEU A 183 17.10 -31.39 39.60
CA LEU A 183 15.79 -32.05 39.52
C LEU A 183 15.19 -31.79 38.12
N LEU A 184 15.48 -32.69 37.16
CA LEU A 184 14.79 -32.75 35.87
C LEU A 184 13.56 -33.63 36.01
N SER A 185 12.40 -33.00 36.18
CA SER A 185 11.11 -33.63 35.91
C SER A 185 10.76 -33.40 34.43
N PRO A 186 10.25 -34.40 33.69
CA PRO A 186 9.94 -34.21 32.28
C PRO A 186 8.76 -33.24 32.14
N VAL A 187 8.99 -32.13 31.45
CA VAL A 187 7.93 -31.24 30.96
C VAL A 187 7.08 -32.06 30.01
N ALA A 188 5.86 -32.39 30.44
CA ALA A 188 4.84 -32.92 29.56
C ALA A 188 4.60 -31.88 28.43
N PRO A 189 4.53 -32.29 27.16
CA PRO A 189 4.23 -31.36 26.08
C PRO A 189 2.82 -30.81 26.33
N GLN A 190 2.74 -29.53 26.71
CA GLN A 190 1.47 -28.83 26.73
C GLN A 190 0.98 -28.76 25.28
N GLN A 191 0.02 -29.63 24.97
CA GLN A 191 -0.81 -29.50 23.78
C GLN A 191 -1.46 -28.12 23.84
N GLN A 192 -1.02 -27.21 22.97
CA GLN A 192 -1.73 -25.97 22.70
C GLN A 192 -3.12 -26.37 22.22
N GLN A 193 -4.11 -26.25 23.11
CA GLN A 193 -5.51 -26.38 22.73
C GLN A 193 -5.81 -25.31 21.71
N ASN A 194 -6.05 -25.74 20.47
CA ASN A 194 -6.41 -24.91 19.34
C ASN A 194 -7.80 -24.33 19.61
N GLN A 195 -7.86 -23.21 20.33
CA GLN A 195 -9.10 -22.47 20.54
C GLN A 195 -9.42 -21.72 19.25
N ASN A 196 -10.50 -22.11 18.56
CA ASN A 196 -11.09 -21.40 17.43
C ASN A 196 -11.49 -19.97 17.84
N HIS A 197 -10.54 -19.04 17.87
CA HIS A 197 -10.83 -17.62 18.02
C HIS A 197 -11.31 -17.10 16.66
N LYS A 198 -12.61 -16.78 16.60
CA LYS A 198 -13.19 -16.06 15.47
C LYS A 198 -12.64 -14.63 15.50
N GLU A 199 -11.80 -14.28 14.53
CA GLU A 199 -11.25 -12.93 14.44
C GLU A 199 -12.29 -12.00 13.80
N GLU A 200 -12.77 -11.01 14.54
CA GLU A 200 -13.74 -10.06 14.02
C GLU A 200 -13.09 -8.69 13.82
N THR A 201 -13.28 -8.10 12.64
CA THR A 201 -12.75 -6.78 12.29
C THR A 201 -13.87 -5.94 11.69
N CYS A 202 -14.02 -4.71 12.16
CA CYS A 202 -14.91 -3.72 11.58
C CYS A 202 -14.10 -2.53 11.09
N ILE A 203 -14.23 -2.21 9.80
CA ILE A 203 -13.58 -1.08 9.16
C ILE A 203 -14.67 -0.10 8.74
N ILE A 204 -14.62 1.11 9.27
CA ILE A 204 -15.52 2.20 8.90
C ILE A 204 -14.73 3.25 8.13
N PHE A 205 -15.13 3.48 6.88
CA PHE A 205 -14.63 4.57 6.05
C PHE A 205 -15.37 5.86 6.41
N LEU A 206 -14.64 6.89 6.81
CA LEU A 206 -15.14 8.26 6.97
C LEU A 206 -14.73 9.04 5.72
N VAL A 207 -15.69 9.48 4.93
CA VAL A 207 -15.46 10.11 3.63
C VAL A 207 -15.90 11.57 3.69
N ASP A 208 -14.97 12.47 3.43
CA ASP A 208 -15.23 13.89 3.36
C ASP A 208 -16.08 14.23 2.12
N GLY A 209 -17.29 14.72 2.37
CA GLY A 209 -18.22 15.19 1.35
C GLY A 209 -18.40 16.71 1.38
N SER A 210 -17.50 17.45 2.03
CA SER A 210 -17.60 18.90 2.23
C SER A 210 -17.52 19.70 0.92
N GLY A 211 -17.75 21.01 1.03
CA GLY A 211 -17.73 21.93 -0.11
C GLY A 211 -16.34 22.19 -0.68
N SER A 212 -15.27 21.92 0.08
CA SER A 212 -13.89 22.17 -0.36
C SER A 212 -13.27 21.06 -1.19
N VAL A 213 -13.77 19.83 -1.02
CA VAL A 213 -13.43 18.66 -1.84
C VAL A 213 -13.83 18.93 -3.30
N THR A 214 -13.05 18.54 -4.30
CA THR A 214 -13.48 18.60 -5.72
C THR A 214 -14.19 17.31 -6.15
N GLU A 215 -14.80 17.27 -7.34
CA GLU A 215 -15.38 16.01 -7.84
C GLU A 215 -14.30 14.96 -8.08
N GLU A 216 -13.15 15.38 -8.61
CA GLU A 216 -11.97 14.54 -8.83
C GLU A 216 -11.39 14.00 -7.50
N ASP A 217 -11.35 14.83 -6.46
CA ASP A 217 -10.91 14.41 -5.12
C ASP A 217 -11.88 13.37 -4.54
N PHE A 218 -13.19 13.62 -4.65
CA PHE A 218 -14.21 12.69 -4.18
C PHE A 218 -14.14 11.35 -4.92
N ASN A 219 -13.96 11.38 -6.24
CA ASN A 219 -13.77 10.18 -7.06
C ASN A 219 -12.49 9.40 -6.68
N SER A 220 -11.42 10.10 -6.30
CA SER A 220 -10.21 9.46 -5.80
C SER A 220 -10.44 8.75 -4.47
N MET A 221 -11.22 9.37 -3.57
CA MET A 221 -11.61 8.76 -2.28
C MET A 221 -12.50 7.52 -2.48
N THR A 222 -13.52 7.59 -3.33
CA THR A 222 -14.41 6.44 -3.61
C THR A 222 -13.67 5.31 -4.32
N SER A 223 -12.80 5.63 -5.29
CA SER A 223 -11.95 4.63 -5.97
C SER A 223 -11.03 3.89 -4.99
N PHE A 224 -10.47 4.59 -4.01
CA PHE A 224 -9.69 3.96 -2.95
C PHE A 224 -10.54 3.01 -2.11
N MET A 225 -11.77 3.39 -1.71
CA MET A 225 -12.65 2.51 -0.93
C MET A 225 -12.99 1.21 -1.69
N LEU A 226 -13.30 1.30 -2.98
CA LEU A 226 -13.57 0.13 -3.82
C LEU A 226 -12.33 -0.77 -3.95
N THR A 227 -11.16 -0.17 -4.13
CA THR A 227 -9.87 -0.88 -4.15
C THR A 227 -9.61 -1.59 -2.83
N ALA A 228 -9.82 -0.90 -1.71
CA ALA A 228 -9.67 -1.46 -0.37
C ALA A 228 -10.62 -2.63 -0.12
N ALA A 229 -11.90 -2.48 -0.43
CA ALA A 229 -12.88 -3.56 -0.27
C ALA A 229 -12.53 -4.79 -1.13
N THR A 230 -12.08 -4.58 -2.36
CA THR A 230 -11.64 -5.67 -3.26
C THR A 230 -10.44 -6.41 -2.69
N LEU A 231 -9.41 -5.69 -2.23
CA LEU A 231 -8.21 -6.28 -1.64
C LEU A 231 -8.51 -6.99 -0.31
N ILE A 232 -9.37 -6.42 0.53
CA ILE A 232 -9.78 -7.03 1.79
C ILE A 232 -10.58 -8.31 1.51
N LYS A 233 -11.50 -8.30 0.54
CA LYS A 233 -12.29 -9.48 0.15
C LYS A 233 -11.40 -10.62 -0.35
N SER A 234 -10.33 -10.32 -1.10
CA SER A 234 -9.43 -11.33 -1.67
C SER A 234 -8.37 -11.85 -0.69
N THR A 235 -8.02 -11.08 0.35
CA THR A 235 -6.97 -11.44 1.32
C THR A 235 -7.50 -12.02 2.63
N LYS A 236 -8.81 -11.86 2.90
CA LYS A 236 -9.49 -12.37 4.09
C LYS A 236 -9.35 -13.88 4.23
N GLN A 237 -8.95 -14.35 5.41
CA GLN A 237 -8.93 -15.77 5.74
C GLN A 237 -10.33 -16.30 6.07
N PRO A 238 -10.61 -17.61 5.88
CA PRO A 238 -11.94 -18.18 6.11
C PRO A 238 -12.51 -17.98 7.52
N HIS A 239 -11.66 -17.78 8.53
CA HIS A 239 -12.05 -17.66 9.94
C HIS A 239 -12.20 -16.20 10.39
N GLN A 240 -11.89 -15.26 9.50
CA GLN A 240 -12.02 -13.83 9.75
C GLN A 240 -13.45 -13.39 9.41
N HIS A 241 -14.02 -12.52 10.22
CA HIS A 241 -15.31 -11.88 9.97
C HIS A 241 -15.06 -10.39 9.83
N ILE A 242 -15.29 -9.86 8.63
CA ILE A 242 -15.00 -8.47 8.31
C ILE A 242 -16.31 -7.76 8.05
N HIS A 243 -16.51 -6.66 8.75
CA HIS A 243 -17.61 -5.72 8.55
C HIS A 243 -17.05 -4.45 7.93
N LEU A 244 -17.63 -4.02 6.80
CA LEU A 244 -17.33 -2.73 6.20
C LEU A 244 -18.50 -1.77 6.42
N GLY A 245 -18.21 -0.53 6.83
CA GLY A 245 -19.18 0.54 6.94
C GLY A 245 -18.68 1.81 6.26
N VAL A 246 -19.60 2.68 5.88
CA VAL A 246 -19.30 3.95 5.20
C VAL A 246 -20.12 5.06 5.84
N ILE A 247 -19.42 6.12 6.26
CA ILE A 247 -19.99 7.35 6.76
C ILE A 247 -19.47 8.49 5.89
N GLN A 248 -20.37 9.26 5.31
CA GLN A 248 -20.05 10.51 4.65
C GLN A 248 -20.23 11.66 5.65
N PHE A 249 -19.30 12.62 5.65
CA PHE A 249 -19.37 13.75 6.57
C PHE A 249 -19.09 15.09 5.90
N SER A 250 -19.73 16.12 6.44
CA SER A 250 -19.48 17.54 6.18
C SER A 250 -19.80 18.32 7.45
N ASN A 251 -20.70 19.32 7.41
CA ASN A 251 -21.40 19.84 8.59
C ASN A 251 -22.39 18.82 9.17
N GLU A 252 -22.88 17.90 8.32
CA GLU A 252 -23.76 16.81 8.71
C GLU A 252 -23.02 15.47 8.59
N VAL A 253 -23.51 14.44 9.28
CA VAL A 253 -22.95 13.10 9.24
C VAL A 253 -24.03 12.14 8.72
N ARG A 254 -23.80 11.54 7.54
CA ARG A 254 -24.70 10.58 6.92
C ARG A 254 -24.07 9.19 6.94
N VAL A 255 -24.81 8.20 7.40
CA VAL A 255 -24.39 6.79 7.31
C VAL A 255 -24.85 6.27 5.96
N GLU A 256 -23.94 6.08 5.02
CA GLU A 256 -24.24 5.48 3.70
C GLU A 256 -24.49 3.99 3.82
N LEU A 257 -23.66 3.34 4.64
CA LEU A 257 -23.71 1.91 4.88
C LEU A 257 -23.36 1.63 6.35
N PRO A 258 -24.28 1.08 7.16
CA PRO A 258 -23.92 0.57 8.48
C PRO A 258 -22.94 -0.61 8.35
N PRO A 259 -22.16 -0.94 9.39
CA PRO A 259 -21.23 -2.08 9.34
C PRO A 259 -21.91 -3.36 8.85
N THR A 260 -21.55 -3.78 7.64
CA THR A 260 -22.17 -4.90 6.93
C THR A 260 -21.09 -5.95 6.67
N GLN A 261 -21.38 -7.21 6.98
CA GLN A 261 -20.42 -8.30 6.81
C GLN A 261 -20.17 -8.55 5.33
N ILE A 262 -18.90 -8.60 4.91
CA ILE A 262 -18.54 -9.03 3.56
C ILE A 262 -18.32 -10.55 3.53
N SER A 263 -19.02 -11.23 2.61
CA SER A 263 -18.76 -12.63 2.23
C SER A 263 -17.64 -12.66 1.19
N GLY A 264 -16.61 -13.47 1.44
CA GLY A 264 -15.54 -13.72 0.47
C GLY A 264 -15.88 -14.94 -0.36
N VAL A 265 -15.57 -14.90 -1.66
CA VAL A 265 -15.44 -16.12 -2.48
C VAL A 265 -13.96 -16.47 -2.48
N VAL A 266 -13.62 -17.68 -2.05
CA VAL A 266 -12.26 -18.21 -2.15
C VAL A 266 -11.97 -18.47 -3.63
N LEU A 267 -11.12 -17.67 -4.25
CA LEU A 267 -10.43 -18.11 -5.46
C LEU A 267 -9.28 -19.01 -4.99
N GLU A 268 -9.48 -20.32 -5.04
CA GLU A 268 -8.38 -21.28 -4.86
C GLU A 268 -7.34 -21.01 -5.95
N THR A 269 -6.26 -20.31 -5.59
CA THR A 269 -5.11 -20.16 -6.47
C THR A 269 -4.33 -21.46 -6.45
N GLY A 270 -4.52 -22.26 -7.50
CA GLY A 270 -3.73 -23.45 -7.77
C GLY A 270 -2.23 -23.13 -7.77
N ASN A 271 -1.47 -24.00 -7.10
CA ASN A 271 -0.01 -24.10 -7.03
C ASN A 271 0.82 -23.22 -7.99
N GLY A 272 1.64 -22.35 -7.38
CA GLY A 272 3.04 -22.15 -7.77
C GLY A 272 3.32 -21.70 -9.21
N ARG A 273 3.28 -20.39 -9.43
CA ARG A 273 4.28 -19.60 -10.18
C ARG A 273 3.92 -18.11 -10.06
N GLY A 274 4.95 -17.26 -9.98
CA GLY A 274 4.88 -15.87 -9.52
C GLY A 274 3.71 -15.06 -10.10
N CYS A 275 3.02 -14.37 -9.19
CA CYS A 275 1.92 -13.48 -9.51
C CYS A 275 2.47 -12.18 -10.10
N GLU A 276 2.68 -12.15 -11.42
CA GLU A 276 2.62 -10.89 -12.18
C GLU A 276 1.13 -10.53 -12.37
N GLY A 277 0.49 -10.10 -11.28
CA GLY A 277 -0.86 -9.56 -11.32
C GLY A 277 -0.85 -8.15 -11.91
N LYS A 278 -1.02 -8.04 -13.22
CA LYS A 278 -1.42 -6.78 -13.85
C LYS A 278 -2.82 -6.43 -13.36
N ILE A 279 -2.92 -5.60 -12.33
CA ILE A 279 -4.12 -4.81 -12.05
C ILE A 279 -4.26 -3.78 -13.17
N ASN A 280 -4.96 -4.17 -14.24
CA ASN A 280 -5.18 -3.33 -15.41
C ASN A 280 -6.30 -2.33 -15.12
N PHE A 281 -5.94 -1.07 -14.93
CA PHE A 281 -6.86 0.05 -14.98
C PHE A 281 -7.08 0.43 -16.45
N GLN A 282 -8.16 -0.03 -17.09
CA GLN A 282 -8.96 0.72 -18.08
C GLN A 282 -9.93 -0.17 -18.88
N ASN A 283 -11.13 0.41 -19.07
CA ASN A 283 -12.15 0.22 -20.10
C ASN A 283 -13.07 -1.00 -20.10
N LYS A 284 -14.36 -0.68 -19.85
CA LYS A 284 -15.55 -1.38 -20.34
C LYS A 284 -15.44 -1.67 -21.84
N GLY A 285 -15.73 -2.90 -22.24
CA GLY A 285 -15.88 -3.30 -23.63
C GLY A 285 -16.18 -4.78 -23.85
N ALA A 286 -17.48 -5.10 -23.92
CA ALA A 286 -18.14 -6.15 -24.71
C ALA A 286 -17.80 -7.66 -24.54
N GLU A 287 -18.85 -8.34 -24.08
CA GLU A 287 -19.40 -9.63 -24.54
C GLU A 287 -18.76 -10.96 -24.12
N GLY A 288 -19.53 -11.71 -23.31
CA GLY A 288 -19.99 -13.00 -23.82
C GLY A 288 -19.67 -14.27 -23.02
N GLU A 289 -19.69 -14.26 -21.69
CA GLU A 289 -19.84 -15.50 -20.91
C GLU A 289 -20.92 -15.33 -19.84
N LYS A 290 -21.80 -16.34 -19.71
CA LYS A 290 -22.92 -16.36 -18.76
C LYS A 290 -22.37 -16.25 -17.33
N ALA A 291 -22.33 -15.03 -16.80
CA ALA A 291 -22.11 -14.77 -15.40
C ALA A 291 -23.30 -15.34 -14.63
N GLU A 292 -23.03 -16.25 -13.69
CA GLU A 292 -23.90 -16.41 -12.53
C GLU A 292 -24.11 -15.00 -11.95
N GLU A 293 -25.36 -14.61 -11.69
CA GLU A 293 -25.69 -13.31 -11.10
C GLU A 293 -25.00 -13.22 -9.73
N GLU A 294 -23.75 -12.75 -9.69
CA GLU A 294 -23.09 -12.36 -8.45
C GLU A 294 -23.91 -11.21 -7.88
N GLU A 295 -24.62 -11.49 -6.79
CA GLU A 295 -25.32 -10.47 -6.01
C GLU A 295 -24.33 -9.33 -5.71
N GLU A 296 -24.58 -8.16 -6.31
CA GLU A 296 -23.72 -6.99 -6.13
C GLU A 296 -23.57 -6.70 -4.64
N SER A 297 -22.33 -6.65 -4.17
CA SER A 297 -22.05 -6.46 -2.75
C SER A 297 -22.62 -5.11 -2.29
N PRO A 298 -23.42 -5.07 -1.20
CA PRO A 298 -24.05 -3.84 -0.70
C PRO A 298 -23.06 -2.69 -0.46
N PHE A 299 -21.80 -3.01 -0.18
CA PHE A 299 -20.74 -2.03 -0.04
C PHE A 299 -20.43 -1.30 -1.35
N PHE A 300 -20.30 -2.03 -2.46
CA PHE A 300 -19.96 -1.45 -3.76
C PHE A 300 -21.10 -0.57 -4.25
N THR A 301 -22.34 -1.06 -4.20
CA THR A 301 -23.54 -0.29 -4.55
C THR A 301 -23.67 0.97 -3.68
N ALA A 302 -23.41 0.87 -2.38
CA ALA A 302 -23.45 2.04 -1.49
C ALA A 302 -22.39 3.08 -1.89
N VAL A 303 -21.14 2.67 -2.12
CA VAL A 303 -20.05 3.60 -2.52
C VAL A 303 -20.31 4.23 -3.89
N GLU A 304 -20.76 3.46 -4.88
CA GLU A 304 -21.00 3.95 -6.24
C GLU A 304 -22.20 4.92 -6.34
N SER A 305 -23.16 4.82 -5.42
CA SER A 305 -24.32 5.72 -5.35
C SER A 305 -24.07 6.97 -4.50
N MET A 306 -22.90 7.09 -3.85
CA MET A 306 -22.58 8.25 -3.03
C MET A 306 -22.50 9.53 -3.88
N VAL A 307 -23.10 10.60 -3.37
CA VAL A 307 -22.96 11.95 -3.92
C VAL A 307 -22.47 12.87 -2.82
N ARG A 308 -21.63 13.84 -3.18
CA ARG A 308 -21.14 14.88 -2.26
C ARG A 308 -22.29 15.62 -1.59
N ILE A 309 -22.18 15.82 -0.28
CA ILE A 309 -23.21 16.47 0.55
C ILE A 309 -22.97 17.97 0.77
N ASN A 310 -21.80 18.50 0.36
CA ASN A 310 -21.36 19.87 0.53
C ASN A 310 -21.38 20.36 1.99
N GLY A 311 -20.90 21.59 2.22
CA GLY A 311 -20.89 22.23 3.53
C GLY A 311 -19.52 22.26 4.20
N GLY A 312 -19.50 22.43 5.52
CA GLY A 312 -18.26 22.49 6.31
C GLY A 312 -17.63 21.13 6.54
N THR A 313 -16.59 21.06 7.38
CA THR A 313 -15.86 19.83 7.70
C THR A 313 -16.00 19.53 9.20
N ASN A 314 -16.58 18.40 9.59
CA ASN A 314 -16.74 18.01 10.99
C ASN A 314 -16.29 16.56 11.24
N ILE A 315 -14.97 16.38 11.32
CA ILE A 315 -14.35 15.07 11.54
C ILE A 315 -14.70 14.52 12.94
N ALA A 316 -14.78 15.38 13.97
CA ALA A 316 -15.09 14.95 15.32
C ALA A 316 -16.47 14.27 15.40
N ALA A 317 -17.50 14.85 14.79
CA ALA A 317 -18.83 14.26 14.72
C ALA A 317 -18.84 12.92 13.96
N ALA A 318 -18.07 12.81 12.87
CA ALA A 318 -17.93 11.57 12.10
C ALA A 318 -17.29 10.45 12.94
N ILE A 319 -16.23 10.75 13.69
CA ILE A 319 -15.56 9.80 14.59
C ILE A 319 -16.50 9.36 15.73
N GLN A 320 -17.24 10.30 16.34
CA GLN A 320 -18.26 9.95 17.33
C GLN A 320 -19.31 9.00 16.75
N LYS A 321 -19.75 9.24 15.51
CA LYS A 321 -20.73 8.38 14.84
C LYS A 321 -20.17 6.98 14.58
N ALA A 322 -18.92 6.86 14.14
CA ALA A 322 -18.24 5.56 14.01
C ALA A 322 -18.19 4.82 15.35
N GLY A 323 -17.86 5.52 16.44
CA GLY A 323 -17.90 4.95 17.80
C GLY A 323 -19.26 4.39 18.20
N GLN A 324 -20.36 5.05 17.82
CA GLN A 324 -21.71 4.53 18.05
C GLN A 324 -21.97 3.24 17.25
N LEU A 325 -21.55 3.19 15.98
CA LEU A 325 -21.73 2.01 15.13
C LEU A 325 -20.92 0.81 15.63
N PHE A 326 -19.70 1.02 16.12
CA PHE A 326 -18.91 -0.04 16.76
C PHE A 326 -19.60 -0.61 18.01
N LYS A 327 -20.20 0.25 18.83
CA LYS A 327 -20.95 -0.18 20.01
C LYS A 327 -22.16 -1.03 19.64
N ASN A 328 -22.91 -0.62 18.62
CA ASN A 328 -24.08 -1.37 18.15
C ASN A 328 -23.71 -2.77 17.64
N LEU A 329 -22.62 -2.88 16.87
CA LEU A 329 -22.10 -4.16 16.38
C LEU A 329 -21.63 -5.07 17.53
N SER A 330 -21.03 -4.49 18.57
CA SER A 330 -20.61 -5.25 19.76
C SER A 330 -21.80 -5.77 20.56
N THR A 331 -22.92 -5.01 20.61
CA THR A 331 -24.13 -5.42 21.36
C THR A 331 -24.96 -6.49 20.64
N SER A 332 -25.02 -6.50 19.30
CA SER A 332 -25.76 -7.52 18.55
C SER A 332 -25.24 -8.93 18.80
N HIS A 333 -23.94 -9.10 19.05
CA HIS A 333 -23.33 -10.41 19.36
C HIS A 333 -23.58 -10.90 20.79
N SER A 334 -24.03 -10.02 21.70
CA SER A 334 -24.29 -10.40 23.10
C SER A 334 -25.70 -10.93 23.38
N ASN A 335 -26.60 -10.83 22.39
CA ASN A 335 -28.03 -11.16 22.55
C ASN A 335 -28.45 -12.49 21.88
N GLU A 336 -27.52 -13.29 21.38
CA GLU A 336 -27.82 -14.65 20.92
C GLU A 336 -27.91 -15.61 22.14
N ASP A 337 -29.15 -16.07 22.41
CA ASP A 337 -29.62 -17.14 23.32
C ASP A 337 -29.68 -16.90 24.86
N PRO A 338 -30.88 -16.53 25.41
CA PRO A 338 -31.14 -16.58 26.85
C PRO A 338 -31.70 -17.93 27.36
N GLU A 339 -31.92 -18.95 26.51
CA GLU A 339 -32.61 -20.19 26.90
C GLU A 339 -31.72 -21.45 26.95
N ASN A 340 -30.58 -21.43 27.66
CA ASN A 340 -30.08 -22.65 28.32
C ASN A 340 -29.00 -22.38 29.38
N SER A 341 -29.41 -21.89 30.56
CA SER A 341 -28.51 -21.73 31.70
C SER A 341 -28.26 -23.08 32.39
N THR A 342 -27.24 -23.80 31.97
CA THR A 342 -26.48 -24.70 32.86
C THR A 342 -25.03 -24.85 32.41
N ARG A 343 -24.16 -24.07 33.07
CA ARG A 343 -22.78 -24.42 33.43
C ARG A 343 -21.84 -24.81 32.26
N ALA A 344 -21.38 -23.81 31.50
CA ALA A 344 -20.10 -23.85 30.79
C ALA A 344 -19.39 -22.49 30.95
N PRO A 345 -18.05 -22.43 31.02
CA PRO A 345 -17.32 -21.16 31.04
C PRO A 345 -17.59 -20.37 29.74
N PRO A 346 -17.48 -19.04 29.74
CA PRO A 346 -17.83 -18.23 28.58
C PRO A 346 -17.02 -18.69 27.36
N ARG A 347 -17.74 -19.09 26.30
CA ARG A 347 -17.16 -19.35 24.98
C ARG A 347 -16.42 -18.09 24.54
N SER A 348 -15.21 -18.28 24.00
CA SER A 348 -14.25 -17.25 23.55
C SER A 348 -14.89 -15.91 23.15
N THR A 349 -14.63 -14.86 23.91
CA THR A 349 -14.98 -13.49 23.53
C THR A 349 -14.14 -13.09 22.32
N SER A 350 -14.72 -13.08 21.11
CA SER A 350 -14.05 -12.49 19.95
C SER A 350 -13.92 -10.98 20.17
N GLU A 351 -12.69 -10.51 20.40
CA GLU A 351 -12.44 -9.08 20.56
C GLU A 351 -12.53 -8.40 19.18
N LEU A 352 -13.55 -7.57 19.00
CA LEU A 352 -13.75 -6.81 17.76
C LEU A 352 -12.61 -5.81 17.56
N LYS A 353 -11.82 -6.01 16.50
CA LYS A 353 -10.85 -5.05 15.99
C LYS A 353 -11.60 -3.94 15.27
N LYS A 354 -11.39 -2.68 15.66
CA LYS A 354 -12.12 -1.52 15.14
C LYS A 354 -11.14 -0.62 14.38
N VAL A 355 -11.43 -0.34 13.13
CA VAL A 355 -10.58 0.47 12.27
C VAL A 355 -11.40 1.60 11.67
N ILE A 356 -10.87 2.81 11.76
CA ILE A 356 -11.41 3.99 11.11
C ILE A 356 -10.45 4.38 9.99
N ALA A 357 -10.96 4.51 8.77
CA ALA A 357 -10.23 5.01 7.61
C ALA A 357 -10.78 6.39 7.25
N LEU A 358 -10.04 7.45 7.57
CA LEU A 358 -10.42 8.84 7.29
C LEU A 358 -9.91 9.27 5.91
N LEU A 359 -10.81 9.62 5.00
CA LEU A 359 -10.51 10.17 3.68
C LEU A 359 -10.99 11.63 3.62
N THR A 360 -10.09 12.55 3.32
CA THR A 360 -10.39 14.00 3.35
C THR A 360 -9.43 14.80 2.47
N ASP A 361 -9.87 16.00 2.05
CA ASP A 361 -9.01 16.96 1.39
C ASP A 361 -8.02 17.67 2.34
N GLY A 362 -8.13 17.40 3.64
CA GLY A 362 -7.22 17.90 4.67
C GLY A 362 -7.33 19.40 4.91
N ARG A 363 -8.39 20.06 4.46
CA ARG A 363 -8.64 21.49 4.75
C ARG A 363 -9.33 21.65 6.10
N ILE A 364 -8.51 21.53 7.14
CA ILE A 364 -8.94 21.47 8.53
C ILE A 364 -8.18 22.52 9.32
N ASP A 365 -8.86 23.23 10.23
CA ASP A 365 -8.19 24.14 11.14
C ASP A 365 -7.69 23.45 12.43
N SER A 366 -6.84 24.15 13.18
CA SER A 366 -6.26 23.63 14.42
C SER A 366 -7.27 23.30 15.52
N PHE A 367 -8.43 23.95 15.52
CA PHE A 367 -9.48 23.69 16.51
C PHE A 367 -10.18 22.37 16.19
N GLN A 368 -10.59 22.19 14.93
CA GLN A 368 -11.21 20.96 14.43
C GLN A 368 -10.29 19.74 14.62
N SER A 369 -8.97 19.88 14.36
CA SER A 369 -8.03 18.78 14.55
C SER A 369 -7.81 18.43 16.03
N HIS A 370 -7.80 19.43 16.93
CA HIS A 370 -7.66 19.20 18.36
C HIS A 370 -8.89 18.50 18.94
N GLU A 371 -10.08 18.96 18.55
CA GLU A 371 -11.35 18.32 18.94
C GLU A 371 -11.41 16.88 18.43
N ALA A 372 -11.12 16.64 17.15
CA ALA A 372 -11.11 15.29 16.57
C ALA A 372 -10.08 14.38 17.25
N LYS A 373 -8.90 14.89 17.62
CA LYS A 373 -7.89 14.15 18.40
C LYS A 373 -8.44 13.74 19.77
N GLU A 374 -9.07 14.66 20.51
CA GLU A 374 -9.62 14.37 21.84
C GLU A 374 -10.73 13.32 21.79
N ILE A 375 -11.63 13.43 20.79
CA ILE A 375 -12.67 12.43 20.55
C ILE A 375 -12.06 11.08 20.21
N THR A 376 -11.04 11.04 19.37
CA THR A 376 -10.34 9.79 19.00
C THR A 376 -9.71 9.14 20.23
N ALA A 377 -8.99 9.91 21.06
CA ALA A 377 -8.37 9.41 22.27
C ALA A 377 -9.41 8.84 23.24
N ARG A 378 -10.51 9.56 23.46
CA ARG A 378 -11.62 9.09 24.28
C ARG A 378 -12.24 7.79 23.74
N LEU A 379 -12.45 7.70 22.43
CA LEU A 379 -12.99 6.50 21.80
C LEU A 379 -12.07 5.28 22.02
N VAL A 380 -10.75 5.47 21.92
CA VAL A 380 -9.75 4.42 22.18
C VAL A 380 -9.77 4.00 23.64
N ASP A 381 -9.83 4.96 24.57
CA ASP A 381 -9.89 4.69 26.02
C ASP A 381 -11.18 3.96 26.42
N GLU A 382 -12.33 4.34 25.85
CA GLU A 382 -13.63 3.79 26.19
C GLU A 382 -13.91 2.42 25.55
N GLN A 383 -13.52 2.22 24.29
CA GLN A 383 -13.91 1.03 23.54
C GLN A 383 -12.77 0.03 23.30
N GLY A 384 -11.51 0.46 23.44
CA GLY A 384 -10.33 -0.35 23.14
C GLY A 384 -10.26 -0.83 21.69
N ASN A 385 -9.07 -1.25 21.25
CA ASN A 385 -8.88 -1.85 19.93
C ASN A 385 -9.38 -1.01 18.75
N VAL A 386 -9.19 0.31 18.85
CA VAL A 386 -9.50 1.28 17.81
C VAL A 386 -8.21 1.76 17.15
N ALA A 387 -8.09 1.54 15.85
CA ALA A 387 -7.06 2.13 15.00
C ALA A 387 -7.68 3.22 14.12
N LEU A 388 -6.93 4.30 13.87
CA LEU A 388 -7.30 5.35 12.93
C LEU A 388 -6.19 5.50 11.89
N HIS A 389 -6.57 5.46 10.61
CA HIS A 389 -5.73 5.72 9.45
C HIS A 389 -6.28 6.93 8.70
N ALA A 390 -5.39 7.71 8.07
CA ALA A 390 -5.77 8.88 7.29
C ALA A 390 -5.23 8.80 5.86
N PHE A 391 -6.06 9.21 4.91
CA PHE A 391 -5.78 9.20 3.48
C PHE A 391 -6.08 10.59 2.93
N GLY A 392 -5.02 11.30 2.52
CA GLY A 392 -5.12 12.66 2.03
C GLY A 392 -5.36 12.71 0.52
N VAL A 393 -6.25 13.57 0.06
CA VAL A 393 -6.53 13.79 -1.36
C VAL A 393 -6.58 15.30 -1.65
N GLY A 394 -6.27 15.74 -2.85
CA GLY A 394 -6.47 17.13 -3.23
C GLY A 394 -5.29 18.05 -2.92
N ARG A 395 -5.57 19.35 -2.99
CA ARG A 395 -4.55 20.41 -3.00
C ARG A 395 -4.41 21.05 -1.62
N GLY A 396 -3.17 21.13 -1.14
CA GLY A 396 -2.85 21.77 0.13
C GLY A 396 -3.35 20.99 1.35
N VAL A 397 -3.30 19.65 1.28
CA VAL A 397 -3.66 18.75 2.39
C VAL A 397 -2.81 19.09 3.61
N ASP A 398 -3.42 19.47 4.73
CA ASP A 398 -2.68 19.71 5.96
C ASP A 398 -2.30 18.40 6.65
N ARG A 399 -1.15 17.86 6.24
CA ARG A 399 -0.59 16.62 6.79
C ARG A 399 -0.34 16.71 8.29
N VAL A 400 0.03 17.88 8.83
CA VAL A 400 0.33 18.04 10.26
C VAL A 400 -0.95 17.89 11.08
N GLU A 401 -2.02 18.51 10.64
CA GLU A 401 -3.34 18.43 11.27
C GLU A 401 -3.89 16.99 11.22
N LEU A 402 -3.78 16.31 10.07
CA LEU A 402 -4.20 14.90 9.94
C LEU A 402 -3.43 13.96 10.87
N LEU A 403 -2.09 14.11 10.94
CA LEU A 403 -1.27 13.30 11.85
C LEU A 403 -1.59 13.56 13.32
N ARG A 404 -2.03 14.79 13.67
CA ARG A 404 -2.49 15.10 15.03
C ARG A 404 -3.73 14.29 15.40
N ILE A 405 -4.69 14.16 14.49
CA ILE A 405 -5.93 13.37 14.69
C ILE A 405 -5.58 11.89 14.83
N VAL A 406 -4.77 11.34 13.91
CA VAL A 406 -4.29 9.94 13.95
C VAL A 406 -3.54 9.63 15.25
N GLY A 407 -2.76 10.59 15.77
CA GLY A 407 -2.08 10.50 17.06
C GLY A 407 -3.01 10.41 18.27
N GLY A 408 -4.32 10.66 18.13
CA GLY A 408 -5.31 10.36 19.17
C GLY A 408 -5.46 8.86 19.40
N ALA A 409 -5.27 8.04 18.37
CA ALA A 409 -5.35 6.57 18.47
C ALA A 409 -4.02 5.88 18.77
N CYS A 410 -2.90 6.62 18.82
CA CYS A 410 -1.64 6.12 19.36
C CYS A 410 -0.76 7.31 19.81
N PRO A 411 -0.28 7.34 21.07
CA PRO A 411 0.52 8.46 21.57
C PRO A 411 1.92 8.55 20.94
N ALA A 412 2.42 7.51 20.28
CA ALA A 412 3.73 7.54 19.62
C ALA A 412 3.65 8.24 18.25
N ARG A 413 4.49 9.26 18.04
CA ARG A 413 4.48 10.10 16.83
C ARG A 413 4.88 9.34 15.55
N GLU A 414 5.80 8.39 15.66
CA GLU A 414 6.24 7.55 14.52
C GLU A 414 5.11 6.63 14.03
N ASP A 415 4.28 6.11 14.94
CA ASP A 415 3.14 5.28 14.60
C ASP A 415 2.03 6.05 13.88
N ALA A 416 1.89 7.35 14.15
CA ALA A 416 0.93 8.19 13.42
C ALA A 416 1.36 8.39 11.96
N ALA A 417 2.65 8.64 11.72
CA ALA A 417 3.17 8.81 10.36
C ALA A 417 3.00 7.55 9.50
N ASN A 418 3.13 6.37 10.10
CA ASN A 418 2.94 5.08 9.44
C ASN A 418 1.47 4.77 9.09
N ARG A 419 0.51 5.58 9.58
CA ARG A 419 -0.94 5.41 9.35
C ARG A 419 -1.52 6.51 8.46
N TYR A 420 -0.66 7.24 7.76
CA TYR A 420 -1.04 8.24 6.76
C TYR A 420 -0.51 7.85 5.38
N LEU A 421 -1.34 7.98 4.35
CA LEU A 421 -0.94 7.83 2.94
C LEU A 421 -1.54 8.98 2.10
N PRO A 422 -0.73 9.79 1.39
CA PRO A 422 -1.26 10.72 0.39
C PRO A 422 -1.72 9.91 -0.83
N LEU A 423 -2.99 9.97 -1.22
CA LEU A 423 -3.53 9.20 -2.35
C LEU A 423 -3.38 9.94 -3.69
N MET A 424 -3.68 11.23 -3.70
CA MET A 424 -3.63 12.10 -4.87
C MET A 424 -3.44 13.53 -4.36
N VAL A 425 -2.23 13.91 -3.96
CA VAL A 425 -1.98 15.18 -3.24
C VAL A 425 -1.14 16.13 -4.07
N LEU A 426 -1.52 17.39 -4.11
CA LEU A 426 -0.66 18.45 -4.64
C LEU A 426 -0.21 19.35 -3.48
N GLU A 427 1.08 19.32 -3.17
CA GLU A 427 1.68 20.32 -2.27
C GLU A 427 1.63 21.68 -2.95
N ASP A 428 0.90 22.61 -2.35
CA ASP A 428 1.06 24.03 -2.65
C ASP A 428 2.02 24.64 -1.62
N ALA A 429 2.87 25.56 -2.07
CA ALA A 429 3.68 26.34 -1.15
C ALA A 429 2.74 27.04 -0.13
N PRO A 430 3.07 27.05 1.17
CA PRO A 430 2.29 27.80 2.14
C PRO A 430 2.31 29.26 1.70
N TRP A 431 1.11 29.82 1.51
CA TRP A 431 0.90 31.23 1.21
C TRP A 431 1.52 32.15 2.27
#